data_AF-A0A7K3KLL4-F1
#
_entry.id   AF-A0A7K3KLL4-F1
#
_cell.length_a   1.000
_cell.length_b   1.000
_cell.length_c   1.000
_cell.angle_alpha   90.00
_cell.angle_beta   90.00
_cell.angle_gamma   90.00
#
_symmetry.space_group_name_H-M   'P 1'
#
loop_
_entity.id
_entity.type
_entity.pdbx_description
1 polymer ?
#
loop_
_entity_poly.entity_id
_entity_poly.type
_entity_poly.pdbx_seq_one_letter_code
_entity_poly.pdbx_strand_id
1 'polypeptide(L)'
;MGRKAFMPSVASLGFGLFFATYATSAWGGAFPMLPTDFQTYDVLTAYFLMESVAFCSMFFLGMLLSFTNPLLLRHSSSVLGSPFMVAGSLCLIAPLYFAAATMAFVVVGGALFGLGAALFFLSWQRLFASRSNHQGTIDLVVGMGLSAPIYALMHLIPSAVAAFSIPLVFVPLSEVCLIESSRTMDFDQPMFSDEPRQHRPVYRNVIAHSAKSALCVGAFGFASGITRAIALEDPAMGSVVNAFAMAGLLLAAVLLLWLWQRHSFSFDTRRLFRIVAPVVATAFLLMPYLNQAYLYAFSGIMYLIFSFAIMVMMVQCMQTSRNDGISPTFVYGFFGGIVYALQACGFLFGYSTEALVLHASPQLATFALISTWLFLMTAHVATRRLDGSRSVPDIEFLALATPAPVLDAPGEAAATKPAAKRMEAAASKRAAALQALGAAKAEGDSDDAQGGIRDRVSKQCRVLTKRYLLTTREAEVMELLVRGNTAADIASKLTISENTAKTHVKRLYTKLDVHKRRELLQLFEELEQREDPRPASPAGRKPL
;
A
#
# COMPACT_ATOMS: atom_id res chain seq x y z
N MET A 1 18.16 18.41 -6.38
CA MET A 1 18.14 17.38 -5.32
C MET A 1 18.16 15.95 -5.92
N GLY A 2 19.07 15.66 -6.86
CA GLY A 2 18.74 14.77 -8.00
C GLY A 2 19.37 13.38 -8.13
N ARG A 3 19.94 12.75 -7.07
CA ARG A 3 20.41 11.34 -7.15
C ARG A 3 20.27 10.55 -5.84
N LYS A 4 20.39 11.21 -4.68
CA LYS A 4 20.28 10.56 -3.36
C LYS A 4 18.86 10.13 -2.96
N ALA A 5 17.83 10.68 -3.59
CA ALA A 5 16.43 10.39 -3.24
C ALA A 5 15.97 8.95 -3.56
N PHE A 6 16.68 8.25 -4.46
CA PHE A 6 16.33 6.90 -4.90
C PHE A 6 17.35 5.84 -4.46
N MET A 7 18.26 6.18 -3.52
CA MET A 7 19.17 5.17 -2.99
C MET A 7 18.39 4.18 -2.13
N PRO A 8 18.67 2.86 -2.24
CA PRO A 8 18.02 1.85 -1.43
C PRO A 8 18.17 2.16 0.06
N SER A 9 17.05 2.34 0.74
CA SER A 9 16.98 2.40 2.20
C SER A 9 16.98 0.97 2.77
N VAL A 10 17.24 0.85 4.08
CA VAL A 10 17.10 -0.42 4.82
C VAL A 10 15.68 -1.00 4.65
N ALA A 11 14.67 -0.13 4.60
CA ALA A 11 13.28 -0.54 4.36
C ALA A 11 13.09 -1.12 2.96
N SER A 12 13.61 -0.46 1.92
CA SER A 12 13.50 -0.97 0.54
C SER A 12 14.25 -2.29 0.34
N LEU A 13 15.43 -2.46 0.96
CA LEU A 13 16.18 -3.70 0.91
C LEU A 13 15.43 -4.81 1.65
N GLY A 14 14.96 -4.55 2.87
CA GLY A 14 14.20 -5.52 3.66
C GLY A 14 12.92 -5.98 2.95
N PHE A 15 12.17 -5.05 2.37
CA PHE A 15 10.98 -5.39 1.61
C PHE A 15 11.30 -6.13 0.31
N GLY A 16 12.37 -5.76 -0.39
CA GLY A 16 12.85 -6.50 -1.57
C GLY A 16 13.26 -7.93 -1.24
N LEU A 17 13.95 -8.14 -0.10
CA LEU A 17 14.29 -9.47 0.41
C LEU A 17 13.03 -10.28 0.72
N PHE A 18 12.07 -9.71 1.46
CA PHE A 18 10.78 -10.34 1.73
C PHE A 18 10.02 -10.72 0.46
N PHE A 19 9.92 -9.78 -0.49
CA PHE A 19 9.13 -10.01 -1.68
C PHE A 19 9.79 -11.06 -2.59
N ALA A 20 11.12 -11.09 -2.66
CA ALA A 20 11.86 -12.12 -3.39
C ALA A 20 11.73 -13.51 -2.74
N THR A 21 11.81 -13.60 -1.40
CA THR A 21 11.60 -14.87 -0.67
C THR A 21 10.16 -15.34 -0.84
N TYR A 22 9.19 -14.45 -0.69
CA TYR A 22 7.78 -14.74 -0.91
C TYR A 22 7.52 -15.21 -2.34
N ALA A 23 8.05 -14.53 -3.36
CA ALA A 23 7.91 -14.95 -4.75
C ALA A 23 8.55 -16.32 -5.01
N THR A 24 9.68 -16.63 -4.37
CA THR A 24 10.33 -17.95 -4.51
C THR A 24 9.47 -19.08 -3.97
N SER A 25 8.74 -18.87 -2.88
CA SER A 25 7.92 -19.90 -2.25
C SER A 25 6.46 -19.89 -2.73
N ALA A 26 5.80 -18.73 -2.70
CA ALA A 26 4.40 -18.55 -3.09
C ALA A 26 4.19 -18.42 -4.59
N TRP A 27 5.21 -18.03 -5.37
CA TRP A 27 5.10 -18.02 -6.84
C TRP A 27 5.83 -19.19 -7.52
N GLY A 28 6.87 -19.73 -6.87
CA GLY A 28 7.73 -20.80 -7.36
C GLY A 28 7.28 -22.25 -7.20
N GLY A 29 6.05 -22.53 -6.74
CA GLY A 29 5.58 -23.92 -6.70
C GLY A 29 6.15 -24.75 -5.57
N ALA A 30 6.19 -24.24 -4.33
CA ALA A 30 6.80 -24.91 -3.18
C ALA A 30 8.30 -25.16 -3.37
N PHE A 31 9.08 -24.11 -3.09
CA PHE A 31 10.55 -24.11 -3.14
C PHE A 31 11.10 -24.72 -4.44
N PRO A 32 11.44 -23.94 -5.47
CA PRO A 32 12.13 -24.43 -6.69
C PRO A 32 13.49 -25.13 -6.45
N MET A 33 13.82 -25.33 -5.17
CA MET A 33 15.03 -25.92 -4.65
C MET A 33 14.77 -27.24 -3.90
N LEU A 34 13.51 -27.67 -3.74
CA LEU A 34 13.15 -29.02 -3.31
C LEU A 34 13.23 -29.99 -4.51
N PRO A 35 13.53 -31.28 -4.28
CA PRO A 35 13.56 -32.28 -5.36
C PRO A 35 12.24 -32.31 -6.14
N THR A 36 12.32 -32.39 -7.47
CA THR A 36 11.15 -32.46 -8.37
C THR A 36 10.23 -33.64 -8.04
N ASP A 37 10.80 -34.74 -7.54
CA ASP A 37 10.06 -35.94 -7.13
C ASP A 37 9.09 -35.66 -5.97
N PHE A 38 9.37 -34.63 -5.17
CA PHE A 38 8.50 -34.18 -4.08
C PHE A 38 7.36 -33.26 -4.56
N GLN A 39 7.55 -32.59 -5.68
CA GLN A 39 6.62 -31.61 -6.24
C GLN A 39 5.50 -32.28 -7.05
N THR A 40 4.82 -33.27 -6.44
CA THR A 40 3.66 -33.90 -7.07
C THR A 40 2.48 -32.94 -7.13
N TYR A 41 1.58 -33.17 -8.07
CA TYR A 41 0.39 -32.34 -8.27
C TYR A 41 -0.44 -32.15 -6.99
N ASP A 42 -0.67 -33.23 -6.23
CA ASP A 42 -1.43 -33.19 -4.97
C ASP A 42 -0.73 -32.35 -3.89
N VAL A 43 0.60 -32.48 -3.78
CA VAL A 43 1.41 -31.73 -2.80
C VAL A 43 1.38 -30.24 -3.12
N LEU A 44 1.62 -29.87 -4.37
CA LEU A 44 1.61 -28.48 -4.81
C LEU A 44 0.22 -27.86 -4.63
N THR A 45 -0.83 -28.59 -4.98
CA THR A 45 -2.21 -28.14 -4.82
C THR A 45 -2.55 -27.92 -3.35
N ALA A 46 -2.25 -28.87 -2.47
CA ALA A 46 -2.51 -28.75 -1.05
C ALA A 46 -1.73 -27.57 -0.43
N TYR A 47 -0.46 -27.41 -0.81
CA TYR A 47 0.35 -26.27 -0.38
C TYR A 47 -0.30 -24.94 -0.77
N PHE A 48 -0.60 -24.75 -2.06
CA PHE A 48 -1.16 -23.50 -2.57
C PHE A 48 -2.52 -23.18 -1.98
N LEU A 49 -3.38 -24.18 -1.85
CA LEU A 49 -4.69 -24.00 -1.23
C LEU A 49 -4.56 -23.52 0.22
N MET A 50 -3.73 -24.20 1.02
CA MET A 50 -3.57 -23.86 2.43
C MET A 50 -2.85 -22.53 2.63
N GLU A 51 -1.85 -22.23 1.82
CA GLU A 51 -1.18 -20.92 1.79
C GLU A 51 -2.18 -19.81 1.47
N SER A 52 -2.94 -19.94 0.38
CA SER A 52 -3.87 -18.90 -0.07
C SER A 52 -5.02 -18.67 0.92
N VAL A 53 -5.56 -19.73 1.52
CA VAL A 53 -6.61 -19.64 2.55
C VAL A 53 -6.07 -18.95 3.81
N ALA A 54 -4.91 -19.37 4.32
CA ALA A 54 -4.33 -18.76 5.51
C ALA A 54 -3.94 -17.29 5.26
N PHE A 55 -3.33 -17.02 4.10
CA PHE A 55 -2.94 -15.69 3.67
C PHE A 55 -4.16 -14.75 3.61
N CYS A 56 -5.19 -15.14 2.86
CA CYS A 56 -6.43 -14.36 2.72
C CYS A 56 -7.15 -14.15 4.06
N SER A 57 -7.27 -15.21 4.88
CA SER A 57 -7.92 -15.13 6.19
C SER A 57 -7.25 -14.12 7.11
N MET A 58 -5.91 -14.01 7.06
CA MET A 58 -5.17 -13.05 7.87
C MET A 58 -5.41 -11.59 7.45
N PHE A 59 -5.67 -11.31 6.17
CA PHE A 59 -6.06 -9.95 5.73
C PHE A 59 -7.42 -9.54 6.31
N PHE A 60 -8.42 -10.42 6.24
CA PHE A 60 -9.74 -10.16 6.84
C PHE A 60 -9.68 -10.13 8.37
N LEU A 61 -8.88 -10.98 8.99
CA LEU A 61 -8.66 -10.94 10.44
C LEU A 61 -7.98 -9.64 10.86
N GLY A 62 -6.96 -9.18 10.13
CA GLY A 62 -6.30 -7.89 10.36
C GLY A 62 -7.26 -6.71 10.22
N MET A 63 -8.14 -6.74 9.22
CA MET A 63 -9.22 -5.76 9.04
C MET A 63 -10.18 -5.77 10.25
N LEU A 64 -10.67 -6.95 10.63
CA LEU A 64 -11.62 -7.12 11.74
C LEU A 64 -11.01 -6.67 13.08
N LEU A 65 -9.77 -7.09 13.37
CA LEU A 65 -9.05 -6.70 14.58
C LEU A 65 -8.79 -5.20 14.62
N SER A 66 -8.43 -4.59 13.49
CA SER A 66 -8.24 -3.13 13.41
C SER A 66 -9.51 -2.35 13.67
N PHE A 67 -10.68 -2.91 13.39
CA PHE A 67 -11.96 -2.26 13.67
C PHE A 67 -12.47 -2.53 15.09
N THR A 68 -12.33 -3.77 15.56
CA THR A 68 -12.90 -4.22 16.84
C THR A 68 -12.00 -3.94 18.02
N ASN A 69 -10.68 -4.15 17.90
CA ASN A 69 -9.68 -4.05 18.96
C ASN A 69 -8.46 -3.24 18.49
N PRO A 70 -8.63 -1.94 18.19
CA PRO A 70 -7.55 -1.10 17.64
C PRO A 70 -6.32 -1.00 18.55
N LEU A 71 -6.50 -1.14 19.87
CA LEU A 71 -5.41 -1.11 20.85
C LEU A 71 -4.38 -2.22 20.63
N LEU A 72 -4.80 -3.41 20.15
CA LEU A 72 -3.89 -4.52 19.86
C LEU A 72 -2.91 -4.20 18.73
N LEU A 73 -3.25 -3.27 17.85
CA LEU A 73 -2.43 -2.88 16.70
C LEU A 73 -1.73 -1.52 16.92
N ARG A 74 -2.00 -0.87 18.06
CA ARG A 74 -1.45 0.43 18.45
C ARG A 74 -0.11 0.26 19.15
N HIS A 75 0.87 -0.27 18.42
CA HIS A 75 2.24 -0.46 18.90
C HIS A 75 3.25 -0.16 17.81
N SER A 76 4.41 0.37 18.20
CA SER A 76 5.47 0.74 17.27
C SER A 76 6.31 -0.42 16.75
N SER A 77 6.34 -1.53 17.48
CA SER A 77 7.01 -2.76 17.06
C SER A 77 6.33 -3.39 15.85
N SER A 78 7.09 -3.98 14.93
CA SER A 78 6.48 -4.86 13.91
C SER A 78 5.82 -6.07 14.56
N VAL A 79 4.72 -6.57 13.98
CA VAL A 79 4.24 -7.92 14.32
C VAL A 79 5.21 -8.91 13.67
N LEU A 80 5.65 -9.92 14.43
CA LEU A 80 6.64 -10.89 13.94
C LEU A 80 5.97 -11.87 12.97
N GLY A 81 6.41 -11.86 11.71
CA GLY A 81 5.97 -12.78 10.66
C GLY A 81 7.01 -13.87 10.36
N SER A 82 8.29 -13.61 10.64
CA SER A 82 9.37 -14.56 10.32
C SER A 82 9.24 -15.91 11.03
N PRO A 83 8.83 -16.02 12.31
CA PRO A 83 8.77 -17.32 12.98
C PRO A 83 7.78 -18.27 12.29
N PHE A 84 6.66 -17.74 11.81
CA PHE A 84 5.65 -18.50 11.09
C PHE A 84 6.12 -18.89 9.68
N MET A 85 6.74 -17.98 8.93
CA MET A 85 7.29 -18.30 7.61
C MET A 85 8.43 -19.31 7.69
N VAL A 86 9.32 -19.18 8.67
CA VAL A 86 10.42 -20.12 8.94
C VAL A 86 9.85 -21.49 9.30
N ALA A 87 8.96 -21.56 10.29
CA ALA A 87 8.33 -22.81 10.71
C ALA A 87 7.58 -23.48 9.54
N GLY A 88 6.81 -22.70 8.78
CA GLY A 88 6.11 -23.20 7.60
C GLY A 88 7.05 -23.77 6.54
N SER A 89 8.17 -23.09 6.28
CA SER A 89 9.20 -23.56 5.35
C SER A 89 9.91 -24.83 5.84
N LEU A 90 10.23 -24.91 7.14
CA LEU A 90 10.82 -26.11 7.74
C LEU A 90 9.86 -27.30 7.71
N CYS A 91 8.55 -27.07 7.91
CA CYS A 91 7.53 -28.08 7.70
C CYS A 91 7.54 -28.61 6.26
N LEU A 92 7.76 -27.76 5.25
CA LEU A 92 7.84 -28.21 3.85
C LEU A 92 9.12 -29.00 3.52
N ILE A 93 10.19 -28.83 4.31
CA ILE A 93 11.45 -29.58 4.17
C ILE A 93 11.39 -30.93 4.91
N ALA A 94 10.64 -31.00 6.03
CA ALA A 94 10.55 -32.19 6.88
C ALA A 94 10.17 -33.50 6.15
N PRO A 95 9.29 -33.52 5.12
CA PRO A 95 8.96 -34.71 4.37
C PRO A 95 10.15 -35.42 3.69
N LEU A 96 11.24 -34.70 3.41
CA LEU A 96 12.48 -35.31 2.89
C LEU A 96 13.10 -36.32 3.87
N TYR A 97 12.76 -36.21 5.15
CA TYR A 97 13.22 -37.10 6.22
C TYR A 97 12.10 -37.99 6.77
N PHE A 98 10.84 -37.56 6.63
CA PHE A 98 9.66 -38.22 7.21
C PHE A 98 8.52 -38.37 6.19
N ALA A 99 8.72 -39.24 5.18
CA ALA A 99 7.79 -39.42 4.06
C ALA A 99 6.35 -39.82 4.49
N ALA A 100 6.19 -40.55 5.60
CA ALA A 100 4.90 -41.05 6.08
C ALA A 100 3.89 -39.94 6.46
N ALA A 101 4.36 -38.74 6.80
CA ALA A 101 3.53 -37.62 7.23
C ALA A 101 3.54 -36.43 6.23
N THR A 102 3.90 -36.69 4.97
CA THR A 102 4.08 -35.65 3.93
C THR A 102 2.93 -34.66 3.85
N MET A 103 1.69 -35.15 3.66
CA MET A 103 0.53 -34.26 3.49
C MET A 103 0.24 -33.41 4.74
N ALA A 104 0.45 -33.95 5.94
CA ALA A 104 0.24 -33.19 7.17
C ALA A 104 1.25 -32.03 7.28
N PHE A 105 2.52 -32.30 6.97
CA PHE A 105 3.57 -31.29 6.93
C PHE A 105 3.33 -30.23 5.85
N VAL A 106 2.83 -30.62 4.68
CA VAL A 106 2.49 -29.69 3.59
C VAL A 106 1.34 -28.77 3.97
N VAL A 107 0.27 -29.31 4.57
CA VAL A 107 -0.90 -28.55 5.01
C VAL A 107 -0.53 -27.54 6.10
N VAL A 108 0.20 -28.00 7.14
CA VAL A 108 0.67 -27.13 8.23
C VAL A 108 1.69 -26.11 7.70
N GLY A 109 2.59 -26.55 6.82
CA GLY A 109 3.61 -25.72 6.20
C GLY A 109 3.01 -24.58 5.38
N GLY A 110 2.05 -24.89 4.50
CA GLY A 110 1.32 -23.90 3.71
C GLY A 110 0.57 -22.91 4.59
N ALA A 111 -0.15 -23.38 5.61
CA ALA A 111 -0.90 -22.51 6.50
C ALA A 111 0.00 -21.54 7.29
N LEU A 112 1.09 -22.03 7.89
CA LEU A 112 2.05 -21.20 8.63
C LEU A 112 2.78 -20.22 7.71
N PHE A 113 3.15 -20.67 6.51
CA PHE A 113 3.80 -19.81 5.52
C PHE A 113 2.88 -18.66 5.07
N GLY A 114 1.62 -18.98 4.72
CA GLY A 114 0.62 -17.98 4.34
C GLY A 114 0.31 -17.00 5.47
N LEU A 115 0.19 -17.48 6.71
CA LEU A 115 0.00 -16.62 7.88
C LEU A 115 1.17 -15.66 8.08
N GLY A 116 2.41 -16.16 8.05
CA GLY A 116 3.61 -15.34 8.20
C GLY A 116 3.78 -14.33 7.06
N ALA A 117 3.51 -14.73 5.83
CA ALA A 117 3.56 -13.83 4.67
C ALA A 117 2.55 -12.69 4.79
N ALA A 118 1.30 -12.97 5.20
CA ALA A 118 0.28 -11.95 5.40
C ALA A 118 0.68 -10.95 6.51
N LEU A 119 1.25 -11.44 7.62
CA LEU A 119 1.76 -10.59 8.70
C LEU A 119 2.88 -9.65 8.22
N PHE A 120 3.80 -10.14 7.38
CA PHE A 120 4.81 -9.29 6.78
C PHE A 120 4.20 -8.22 5.88
N PHE A 121 3.29 -8.59 4.97
CA PHE A 121 2.62 -7.64 4.08
C PHE A 121 1.89 -6.54 4.87
N LEU A 122 1.13 -6.91 5.91
CA LEU A 122 0.44 -5.95 6.77
C LEU A 122 1.43 -5.04 7.53
N SER A 123 2.53 -5.59 8.04
CA SER A 123 3.54 -4.84 8.80
C SER A 123 4.34 -3.89 7.92
N TRP A 124 4.77 -4.33 6.74
CA TRP A 124 5.42 -3.48 5.73
C TRP A 124 4.49 -2.38 5.26
N GLN A 125 3.21 -2.68 5.02
CA GLN A 125 2.22 -1.68 4.64
C GLN A 125 2.07 -0.59 5.72
N ARG A 126 2.06 -0.98 6.99
CA ARG A 126 2.01 -0.04 8.11
C ARG A 126 3.25 0.86 8.17
N LEU A 127 4.44 0.29 7.96
CA LEU A 127 5.68 1.04 7.88
C LEU A 127 5.68 2.02 6.71
N PHE A 128 5.27 1.60 5.52
CA PHE A 128 5.24 2.49 4.37
C PHE A 128 4.25 3.63 4.57
N ALA A 129 3.06 3.35 5.10
CA ALA A 129 2.05 4.37 5.38
C ALA A 129 2.51 5.42 6.40
N SER A 130 3.31 5.04 7.39
CA SER A 130 3.82 5.99 8.39
C SER A 130 4.96 6.88 7.90
N ARG A 131 5.65 6.54 6.80
CA ARG A 131 6.67 7.41 6.22
C ARG A 131 6.06 8.64 5.56
N SER A 132 6.88 9.66 5.31
CA SER A 132 6.48 10.84 4.55
C SER A 132 5.98 10.46 3.14
N ASN A 133 5.16 11.33 2.53
CA ASN A 133 4.39 10.99 1.34
C ASN A 133 5.23 10.36 0.21
N HIS A 134 6.38 10.97 -0.04
CA HIS A 134 7.31 10.53 -1.06
C HIS A 134 8.12 9.31 -0.62
N GLN A 135 8.66 9.32 0.61
CA GLN A 135 9.61 8.30 1.05
C GLN A 135 8.97 6.91 1.12
N GLY A 136 7.75 6.78 1.67
CA GLY A 136 7.08 5.48 1.76
C GLY A 136 6.77 4.89 0.38
N THR A 137 6.38 5.74 -0.58
CA THR A 137 6.13 5.33 -1.96
C THR A 137 7.42 4.91 -2.66
N ILE A 138 8.52 5.65 -2.46
CA ILE A 138 9.84 5.30 -3.00
C ILE A 138 10.31 3.97 -2.42
N ASP A 139 10.29 3.81 -1.10
CA ASP A 139 10.76 2.59 -0.44
C ASP A 139 10.01 1.34 -0.92
N LEU A 140 8.69 1.45 -1.10
CA LEU A 140 7.85 0.38 -1.64
C LEU A 140 8.20 0.04 -3.10
N VAL A 141 8.22 1.03 -3.99
CA VAL A 141 8.46 0.82 -5.43
C VAL A 141 9.89 0.33 -5.67
N VAL A 142 10.88 0.93 -5.00
CA VAL A 142 12.28 0.48 -5.07
C VAL A 142 12.41 -0.92 -4.48
N GLY A 143 11.77 -1.22 -3.35
CA GLY A 143 11.80 -2.55 -2.76
C GLY A 143 11.22 -3.63 -3.67
N MET A 144 10.05 -3.38 -4.29
CA MET A 144 9.50 -4.31 -5.30
C MET A 144 10.42 -4.45 -6.51
N GLY A 145 11.04 -3.37 -6.99
CA GLY A 145 12.01 -3.44 -8.08
C GLY A 145 13.27 -4.23 -7.72
N LEU A 146 13.79 -4.05 -6.50
CA LEU A 146 14.95 -4.78 -5.97
C LEU A 146 14.68 -6.28 -5.76
N SER A 147 13.41 -6.68 -5.60
CA SER A 147 13.06 -8.09 -5.47
C SER A 147 13.51 -8.92 -6.69
N ALA A 148 13.49 -8.36 -7.90
CA ALA A 148 13.89 -9.06 -9.12
C ALA A 148 15.38 -9.45 -9.17
N PRO A 149 16.36 -8.53 -8.98
CA PRO A 149 17.76 -8.93 -8.91
C PRO A 149 18.06 -9.82 -7.69
N ILE A 150 17.40 -9.61 -6.55
CA ILE A 150 17.56 -10.49 -5.38
C ILE A 150 17.07 -11.91 -5.70
N TYR A 151 15.91 -12.04 -6.34
CA TYR A 151 15.36 -13.30 -6.80
C TYR A 151 16.32 -14.02 -7.76
N ALA A 152 16.89 -13.29 -8.74
CA ALA A 152 17.88 -13.85 -9.66
C ALA A 152 19.14 -14.34 -8.92
N LEU A 153 19.64 -13.56 -7.94
CA LEU A 153 20.78 -13.96 -7.10
C LEU A 153 20.48 -15.21 -6.27
N MET A 154 19.26 -15.36 -5.76
CA MET A 154 18.85 -16.56 -5.02
C MET A 154 18.90 -17.83 -5.88
N HIS A 155 18.68 -17.72 -7.19
CA HIS A 155 18.78 -18.85 -8.13
C HIS A 155 20.22 -19.24 -8.46
N LEU A 156 21.21 -18.42 -8.11
CA LEU A 156 22.63 -18.78 -8.20
C LEU A 156 23.09 -19.65 -7.01
N ILE A 157 22.32 -19.67 -5.92
CA ILE A 157 22.63 -20.48 -4.75
C ILE A 157 22.28 -21.94 -5.05
N PRO A 158 23.18 -22.91 -4.79
CA PRO A 158 22.86 -24.33 -4.96
C PRO A 158 21.59 -24.72 -4.20
N SER A 159 20.72 -25.52 -4.83
CA SER A 159 19.37 -25.80 -4.33
C SER A 159 19.31 -26.29 -2.89
N ALA A 160 20.18 -27.25 -2.53
CA ALA A 160 20.27 -27.76 -1.16
C ALA A 160 20.58 -26.66 -0.13
N VAL A 161 21.44 -25.69 -0.48
CA VAL A 161 21.79 -24.57 0.40
C VAL A 161 20.66 -23.54 0.41
N ALA A 162 20.06 -23.26 -0.75
CA ALA A 162 18.98 -22.31 -0.91
C ALA A 162 17.76 -22.70 -0.06
N ALA A 163 17.40 -23.99 -0.03
CA ALA A 163 16.28 -24.53 0.75
C ALA A 163 16.35 -24.15 2.25
N PHE A 164 17.55 -24.10 2.84
CA PHE A 164 17.72 -23.69 4.24
C PHE A 164 18.04 -22.20 4.39
N SER A 165 18.83 -21.62 3.49
CA SER A 165 19.23 -20.21 3.61
C SER A 165 18.06 -19.25 3.43
N ILE A 166 17.11 -19.53 2.53
CA ILE A 166 15.93 -18.69 2.28
C ILE A 166 15.11 -18.52 3.57
N PRO A 167 14.66 -19.59 4.23
CA PRO A 167 13.91 -19.45 5.47
C PRO A 167 14.80 -19.02 6.65
N LEU A 168 16.00 -19.58 6.83
CA LEU A 168 16.77 -19.35 8.07
C LEU A 168 17.59 -18.06 8.07
N VAL A 169 17.86 -17.48 6.90
CA VAL A 169 18.70 -16.27 6.77
C VAL A 169 17.90 -15.13 6.16
N PHE A 170 17.38 -15.29 4.94
CA PHE A 170 16.79 -14.18 4.20
C PHE A 170 15.47 -13.68 4.81
N VAL A 171 14.62 -14.58 5.30
CA VAL A 171 13.35 -14.22 5.95
C VAL A 171 13.58 -13.49 7.29
N PRO A 172 14.40 -13.99 8.23
CA PRO A 172 14.78 -13.24 9.43
C PRO A 172 15.50 -11.92 9.14
N LEU A 173 16.37 -11.88 8.12
CA LEU A 173 17.06 -10.64 7.73
C LEU A 173 16.07 -9.56 7.30
N SER A 174 15.05 -9.93 6.52
CA SER A 174 13.94 -9.03 6.17
C SER A 174 13.23 -8.50 7.43
N GLU A 175 12.96 -9.35 8.42
CA GLU A 175 12.31 -8.93 9.66
C GLU A 175 13.18 -7.99 10.50
N VAL A 176 14.50 -8.24 10.56
CA VAL A 176 15.43 -7.32 11.22
C VAL A 176 15.43 -5.96 10.53
N CYS A 177 15.42 -5.91 9.20
CA CYS A 177 15.29 -4.66 8.45
C CYS A 177 13.96 -3.94 8.74
N LEU A 178 12.87 -4.69 8.90
CA LEU A 178 11.56 -4.14 9.27
C LEU A 178 11.54 -3.60 10.70
N ILE A 179 12.08 -4.32 11.67
CA ILE A 179 12.19 -3.90 13.08
C ILE A 179 13.03 -2.62 13.18
N GLU A 180 14.21 -2.60 12.54
CA GLU A 180 15.08 -1.43 12.54
C GLU A 180 14.41 -0.22 11.89
N SER A 181 13.77 -0.42 10.74
CA SER A 181 13.03 0.64 10.06
C SER A 181 11.85 1.16 10.89
N SER A 182 11.18 0.28 11.64
CA SER A 182 10.03 0.61 12.49
C SER A 182 10.40 1.49 13.68
N ARG A 183 11.67 1.50 14.13
CA ARG A 183 12.14 2.39 15.21
C ARG A 183 12.02 3.88 14.87
N THR A 184 11.98 4.19 13.59
CA THR A 184 11.88 5.58 13.07
C THR A 184 10.49 5.91 12.54
N MET A 185 9.49 5.09 12.89
CA MET A 185 8.09 5.27 12.52
C MET A 185 7.46 6.40 13.35
N ASP A 186 6.86 7.38 12.68
CA ASP A 186 6.10 8.46 13.33
C ASP A 186 4.69 7.96 13.71
N PHE A 187 4.47 7.74 15.01
CA PHE A 187 3.23 7.24 15.58
C PHE A 187 2.19 8.32 15.90
N ASP A 188 2.56 9.60 15.81
CA ASP A 188 1.67 10.70 16.18
C ASP A 188 0.67 11.05 15.05
N GLN A 189 0.65 10.25 13.99
CA GLN A 189 -0.24 10.43 12.85
C GLN A 189 -1.68 9.99 13.16
N PRO A 190 -2.69 10.67 12.58
CA PRO A 190 -4.10 10.38 12.83
C PRO A 190 -4.49 8.91 12.66
N MET A 191 -3.89 8.21 11.68
CA MET A 191 -4.16 6.81 11.38
C MET A 191 -3.82 5.81 12.50
N PHE A 192 -2.92 6.17 13.43
CA PHE A 192 -2.53 5.32 14.56
C PHE A 192 -3.27 5.67 15.85
N SER A 193 -3.88 6.86 15.90
CA SER A 193 -4.70 7.33 17.02
C SER A 193 -6.20 7.18 16.79
N ASP A 194 -6.61 6.72 15.61
CA ASP A 194 -8.02 6.60 15.25
C ASP A 194 -8.78 5.58 16.11
N GLU A 195 -10.03 5.90 16.41
CA GLU A 195 -10.99 5.03 17.07
C GLU A 195 -12.13 4.67 16.10
N PRO A 196 -12.05 3.50 15.41
CA PRO A 196 -12.98 3.11 14.36
C PRO A 196 -14.46 3.17 14.75
N ARG A 197 -14.76 2.85 16.01
CA ARG A 197 -16.13 2.82 16.53
C ARG A 197 -16.75 4.22 16.63
N GLN A 198 -15.94 5.26 16.80
CA GLN A 198 -16.39 6.65 16.85
C GLN A 198 -16.58 7.24 15.44
N HIS A 199 -15.80 6.76 14.45
CA HIS A 199 -15.77 7.30 13.08
C HIS A 199 -16.35 6.36 12.02
N ARG A 200 -17.36 5.54 12.35
CA ARG A 200 -17.99 4.56 11.42
C ARG A 200 -18.35 5.10 10.02
N PRO A 201 -18.88 6.33 9.86
CA PRO A 201 -19.21 6.86 8.53
C PRO A 201 -17.98 6.97 7.61
N VAL A 202 -16.81 7.31 8.16
CA VAL A 202 -15.55 7.43 7.42
C VAL A 202 -15.11 6.07 6.89
N TYR A 203 -15.18 5.03 7.73
CA TYR A 203 -14.90 3.64 7.34
C TYR A 203 -15.84 3.14 6.24
N ARG A 204 -17.15 3.44 6.35
CA ARG A 204 -18.13 3.07 5.32
C ARG A 204 -17.81 3.74 3.98
N ASN A 205 -17.44 5.02 4.00
CA ASN A 205 -17.06 5.74 2.79
C ASN A 205 -15.80 5.18 2.15
N VAL A 206 -14.77 4.83 2.93
CA VAL A 206 -13.54 4.25 2.40
C VAL A 206 -13.78 2.87 1.80
N ILE A 207 -14.60 2.02 2.42
CA ILE A 207 -15.04 0.75 1.84
C ILE A 207 -15.77 1.00 0.52
N ALA A 208 -16.77 1.88 0.50
CA ALA A 208 -17.59 2.14 -0.69
C ALA A 208 -16.75 2.70 -1.86
N HIS A 209 -15.78 3.56 -1.56
CA HIS A 209 -14.86 4.13 -2.55
C HIS A 209 -13.87 3.08 -3.08
N SER A 210 -13.27 2.30 -2.18
CA SER A 210 -12.18 1.37 -2.51
C SER A 210 -12.66 0.04 -3.08
N ALA A 211 -13.89 -0.39 -2.78
CA ALA A 211 -14.43 -1.69 -3.20
C ALA A 211 -14.36 -1.91 -4.71
N LYS A 212 -14.69 -0.88 -5.51
CA LYS A 212 -14.64 -0.99 -6.97
C LYS A 212 -13.21 -1.12 -7.50
N SER A 213 -12.26 -0.40 -6.90
CA SER A 213 -10.84 -0.54 -7.24
C SER A 213 -10.33 -1.93 -6.84
N ALA A 214 -10.70 -2.41 -5.66
CA ALA A 214 -10.36 -3.75 -5.17
C ALA A 214 -10.89 -4.86 -6.08
N LEU A 215 -12.12 -4.75 -6.59
CA LEU A 215 -12.65 -5.68 -7.59
C LEU A 215 -11.89 -5.64 -8.92
N CYS A 216 -11.46 -4.45 -9.39
CA CYS A 216 -10.67 -4.32 -10.61
C CYS A 216 -9.31 -5.02 -10.48
N VAL A 217 -8.60 -4.80 -9.37
CA VAL A 217 -7.34 -5.51 -9.09
C VAL A 217 -7.59 -7.00 -8.85
N GLY A 218 -8.69 -7.33 -8.17
CA GLY A 218 -9.09 -8.69 -7.87
C GLY A 218 -9.44 -9.52 -9.10
N ALA A 219 -9.94 -8.90 -10.18
CA ALA A 219 -10.11 -9.58 -11.46
C ALA A 219 -8.78 -10.06 -12.05
N PHE A 220 -7.71 -9.26 -11.93
CA PHE A 220 -6.36 -9.72 -12.25
C PHE A 220 -5.85 -10.80 -11.28
N GLY A 221 -6.23 -10.71 -10.00
CA GLY A 221 -5.98 -11.78 -9.02
C GLY A 221 -6.60 -13.10 -9.45
N PHE A 222 -7.88 -13.10 -9.83
CA PHE A 222 -8.59 -14.27 -10.33
C PHE A 222 -7.92 -14.86 -11.58
N ALA A 223 -7.57 -14.02 -12.56
CA ALA A 223 -6.84 -14.43 -13.76
C ALA A 223 -5.48 -15.06 -13.42
N SER A 224 -4.73 -14.46 -12.48
CA SER A 224 -3.46 -14.99 -11.98
C SER A 224 -3.65 -16.35 -11.28
N GLY A 225 -4.73 -16.51 -10.50
CA GLY A 225 -5.08 -17.78 -9.86
C GLY A 225 -5.31 -18.92 -10.87
N ILE A 226 -6.09 -18.67 -11.92
CA ILE A 226 -6.28 -19.65 -13.01
C ILE A 226 -4.95 -19.96 -13.69
N THR A 227 -4.20 -18.90 -14.02
CA THR A 227 -2.88 -19.04 -14.66
C THR A 227 -1.93 -19.89 -13.82
N ARG A 228 -2.00 -19.78 -12.48
CA ARG A 228 -1.23 -20.64 -11.58
C ARG A 228 -1.67 -22.10 -11.66
N ALA A 229 -2.98 -22.35 -11.65
CA ALA A 229 -3.49 -23.72 -11.77
C ALA A 229 -3.00 -24.37 -13.07
N ILE A 230 -3.04 -23.66 -14.20
CA ILE A 230 -2.50 -24.14 -15.49
C ILE A 230 -0.98 -24.37 -15.40
N ALA A 231 -0.25 -23.48 -14.75
CA ALA A 231 1.21 -23.59 -14.61
C ALA A 231 1.67 -24.72 -13.65
N LEU A 232 0.77 -25.33 -12.87
CA LEU A 232 1.11 -26.48 -12.03
C LEU A 232 1.31 -27.77 -12.83
N GLU A 233 0.66 -27.88 -13.99
CA GLU A 233 0.78 -29.06 -14.86
C GLU A 233 2.14 -29.11 -15.59
N ASP A 234 2.76 -27.94 -15.80
CA ASP A 234 4.00 -27.81 -16.56
C ASP A 234 5.04 -26.96 -15.77
N PRO A 235 6.04 -27.61 -15.14
CA PRO A 235 7.08 -26.91 -14.36
C PRO A 235 7.83 -25.84 -15.17
N ALA A 236 8.01 -26.04 -16.48
CA ALA A 236 8.67 -25.06 -17.33
C ALA A 236 7.80 -23.79 -17.47
N MET A 237 6.47 -23.94 -17.58
CA MET A 237 5.55 -22.80 -17.56
C MET A 237 5.63 -22.04 -16.23
N GLY A 238 5.71 -22.73 -15.10
CA GLY A 238 5.90 -22.12 -13.77
C GLY A 238 7.16 -21.23 -13.69
N SER A 239 8.28 -21.71 -14.24
CA SER A 239 9.53 -20.93 -14.29
C SER A 239 9.40 -19.65 -15.12
N VAL A 240 8.72 -19.73 -16.27
CA VAL A 240 8.47 -18.60 -17.18
C VAL A 240 7.58 -17.57 -16.50
N VAL A 241 6.50 -18.02 -15.84
CA VAL A 241 5.60 -17.16 -15.07
C VAL A 241 6.36 -16.33 -14.04
N ASN A 242 7.28 -16.95 -13.29
CA ASN A 242 8.06 -16.26 -12.27
C ASN A 242 9.06 -15.26 -12.85
N ALA A 243 9.75 -15.64 -13.94
CA ALA A 243 10.68 -14.76 -14.62
C ALA A 243 9.97 -13.50 -15.15
N PHE A 244 8.79 -13.67 -15.77
CA PHE A 244 7.98 -12.54 -16.25
C PHE A 244 7.44 -11.68 -15.11
N ALA A 245 7.02 -12.27 -13.99
CA ALA A 245 6.59 -11.52 -12.80
C ALA A 245 7.73 -10.62 -12.26
N MET A 246 8.94 -11.18 -12.11
CA MET A 246 10.11 -10.43 -11.64
C MET A 246 10.55 -9.34 -12.63
N ALA A 247 10.64 -9.68 -13.92
CA ALA A 247 10.95 -8.71 -14.97
C ALA A 247 9.92 -7.58 -15.03
N GLY A 248 8.64 -7.93 -14.87
CA GLY A 248 7.51 -7.01 -14.79
C GLY A 248 7.64 -6.00 -13.66
N LEU A 249 7.94 -6.47 -12.45
CA LEU A 249 8.14 -5.61 -11.28
C LEU A 249 9.32 -4.66 -11.47
N LEU A 250 10.46 -5.16 -11.97
CA LEU A 250 11.63 -4.34 -12.22
C LEU A 250 11.34 -3.26 -13.27
N LEU A 251 10.75 -3.64 -14.41
CA LEU A 251 10.38 -2.73 -15.48
C LEU A 251 9.40 -1.68 -14.97
N ALA A 252 8.36 -2.10 -14.26
CA ALA A 252 7.36 -1.18 -13.73
C ALA A 252 7.95 -0.22 -12.69
N ALA A 253 8.81 -0.70 -11.80
CA ALA A 253 9.50 0.15 -10.82
C ALA A 253 10.38 1.20 -11.53
N VAL A 254 11.19 0.79 -12.51
CA VAL A 254 12.04 1.70 -13.29
C VAL A 254 11.21 2.73 -14.05
N LEU A 255 10.16 2.31 -14.76
CA LEU A 255 9.28 3.21 -15.53
C LEU A 255 8.53 4.19 -14.63
N LEU A 256 7.97 3.72 -13.51
CA LEU A 256 7.28 4.58 -12.56
C LEU A 256 8.22 5.60 -11.94
N LEU A 257 9.40 5.19 -11.48
CA LEU A 257 10.39 6.11 -10.91
C LEU A 257 10.89 7.12 -11.95
N TRP A 258 11.13 6.67 -13.19
CA TRP A 258 11.55 7.54 -14.29
C TRP A 258 10.47 8.58 -14.66
N LEU A 259 9.21 8.15 -14.79
CA LEU A 259 8.09 9.06 -15.04
C LEU A 259 7.91 10.04 -13.88
N TRP A 260 7.96 9.54 -12.66
CA TRP A 260 7.72 10.34 -11.45
C TRP A 260 8.82 11.37 -11.19
N GLN A 261 10.06 11.09 -11.60
CA GLN A 261 11.15 12.08 -11.57
C GLN A 261 10.88 13.28 -12.47
N ARG A 262 10.13 13.11 -13.56
CA ARG A 262 9.93 14.11 -14.60
C ARG A 262 8.58 14.81 -14.52
N HIS A 263 7.56 14.11 -14.04
CA HIS A 263 6.17 14.58 -14.08
C HIS A 263 5.42 14.27 -12.79
N SER A 264 4.57 15.21 -12.36
CA SER A 264 3.47 14.91 -11.45
C SER A 264 2.36 14.23 -12.26
N PHE A 265 1.89 13.07 -11.82
CA PHE A 265 0.76 12.40 -12.46
C PHE A 265 -0.14 11.75 -11.43
N SER A 266 -1.41 11.59 -11.79
CA SER A 266 -2.39 10.88 -10.98
C SER A 266 -3.27 10.05 -11.92
N PHE A 267 -3.69 8.88 -11.45
CA PHE A 267 -4.54 8.00 -12.23
C PHE A 267 -5.55 7.29 -11.34
N ASP A 268 -6.60 6.81 -11.99
CA ASP A 268 -7.71 6.10 -11.37
C ASP A 268 -7.64 4.64 -11.83
N THR A 269 -7.47 3.73 -10.88
CA THR A 269 -7.36 2.29 -11.11
C THR A 269 -8.53 1.77 -11.94
N ARG A 270 -9.74 2.32 -11.76
CA ARG A 270 -10.94 1.94 -12.53
C ARG A 270 -10.87 2.38 -13.99
N ARG A 271 -10.25 3.53 -14.26
CA ARG A 271 -10.06 4.01 -15.64
C ARG A 271 -9.05 3.12 -16.35
N LEU A 272 -7.93 2.82 -15.68
CA LEU A 272 -6.90 1.94 -16.22
C LEU A 272 -7.46 0.54 -16.50
N PHE A 273 -8.21 -0.03 -15.56
CA PHE A 273 -8.85 -1.33 -15.75
C PHE A 273 -9.74 -1.36 -16.99
N ARG A 274 -10.56 -0.33 -17.24
CA ARG A 274 -11.44 -0.28 -18.42
C ARG A 274 -10.70 -0.23 -19.75
N ILE A 275 -9.47 0.30 -19.76
CA ILE A 275 -8.61 0.33 -20.95
C ILE A 275 -8.00 -1.06 -21.19
N VAL A 276 -7.55 -1.71 -20.12
CA VAL A 276 -6.83 -3.00 -20.20
C VAL A 276 -7.78 -4.20 -20.32
N ALA A 277 -8.96 -4.15 -19.70
CA ALA A 277 -9.89 -5.26 -19.59
C ALA A 277 -10.34 -5.85 -20.93
N PRO A 278 -10.68 -5.06 -21.98
CA PRO A 278 -11.03 -5.62 -23.28
C PRO A 278 -9.88 -6.44 -23.90
N VAL A 279 -8.64 -5.95 -23.78
CA VAL A 279 -7.46 -6.65 -24.30
C VAL A 279 -7.25 -7.99 -23.59
N VAL A 280 -7.37 -7.99 -22.26
CA VAL A 280 -7.23 -9.20 -21.44
C VAL A 280 -8.36 -10.19 -21.71
N ALA A 281 -9.61 -9.71 -21.82
CA ALA A 281 -10.76 -10.52 -22.16
C ALA A 281 -10.59 -11.18 -23.55
N THR A 282 -10.13 -10.42 -24.56
CA THR A 282 -9.81 -10.99 -25.87
C THR A 282 -8.70 -12.05 -25.78
N ALA A 283 -7.66 -11.82 -24.98
CA ALA A 283 -6.61 -12.80 -24.77
C ALA A 283 -7.14 -14.11 -24.11
N PHE A 284 -8.06 -14.00 -23.14
CA PHE A 284 -8.75 -15.18 -22.60
C PHE A 284 -9.56 -15.92 -23.66
N LEU A 285 -10.34 -15.21 -24.50
CA LEU A 285 -11.15 -15.83 -25.55
C LEU A 285 -10.33 -16.59 -26.60
N LEU A 286 -9.08 -16.18 -26.85
CA LEU A 286 -8.18 -16.85 -27.79
C LEU A 286 -7.51 -18.10 -27.19
N MET A 287 -7.46 -18.22 -25.86
CA MET A 287 -6.80 -19.32 -25.13
C MET A 287 -7.16 -20.73 -25.63
N PRO A 288 -8.43 -21.08 -25.92
CA PRO A 288 -8.79 -22.45 -26.30
C PRO A 288 -8.39 -22.83 -27.72
N TYR A 289 -8.05 -21.85 -28.56
CA TYR A 289 -7.83 -22.03 -29.99
C TYR A 289 -6.36 -21.95 -30.39
N LEU A 290 -5.50 -21.48 -29.48
CA LEU A 290 -4.09 -21.26 -29.74
C LEU A 290 -3.22 -22.35 -29.10
N ASN A 291 -1.96 -22.39 -29.52
CA ASN A 291 -1.02 -23.44 -29.15
C ASN A 291 -0.37 -23.22 -27.77
N GLN A 292 0.49 -24.16 -27.35
CA GLN A 292 1.21 -24.07 -26.09
C GLN A 292 2.10 -22.83 -25.98
N ALA A 293 2.73 -22.38 -27.07
CA ALA A 293 3.53 -21.15 -27.06
C ALA A 293 2.71 -19.91 -26.68
N TYR A 294 1.44 -19.86 -27.12
CA TYR A 294 0.51 -18.83 -26.68
C TYR A 294 0.24 -18.91 -25.19
N LEU A 295 -0.02 -20.10 -24.63
CA LEU A 295 -0.29 -20.27 -23.19
C LEU A 295 0.89 -19.77 -22.34
N TYR A 296 2.13 -20.08 -22.74
CA TYR A 296 3.33 -19.58 -22.06
C TYR A 296 3.41 -18.05 -22.05
N ALA A 297 3.24 -17.43 -23.22
CA ALA A 297 3.27 -15.98 -23.36
C ALA A 297 2.12 -15.31 -22.59
N PHE A 298 0.92 -15.86 -22.70
CA PHE A 298 -0.27 -15.41 -21.98
C PHE A 298 -0.06 -15.46 -20.47
N SER A 299 0.40 -16.59 -19.95
CA SER A 299 0.62 -16.81 -18.52
C SER A 299 1.68 -15.83 -17.95
N GLY A 300 2.79 -15.67 -18.67
CA GLY A 300 3.83 -14.71 -18.30
C GLY A 300 3.33 -13.26 -18.30
N ILE A 301 2.62 -12.84 -19.36
CA ILE A 301 2.06 -11.48 -19.46
C ILE A 301 0.99 -11.23 -18.38
N MET A 302 0.11 -12.20 -18.11
CA MET A 302 -0.89 -12.07 -17.04
C MET A 302 -0.25 -11.85 -15.68
N TYR A 303 0.82 -12.60 -15.36
CA TYR A 303 1.54 -12.41 -14.12
C TYR A 303 2.29 -11.10 -14.05
N LEU A 304 2.89 -10.64 -15.15
CA LEU A 304 3.48 -9.30 -15.24
C LEU A 304 2.45 -8.21 -14.92
N ILE A 305 1.25 -8.30 -15.52
CA ILE A 305 0.16 -7.35 -15.26
C ILE A 305 -0.31 -7.43 -13.81
N PHE A 306 -0.45 -8.64 -13.27
CA PHE A 306 -0.88 -8.82 -11.87
C PHE A 306 0.17 -8.31 -10.88
N SER A 307 1.47 -8.54 -11.11
CA SER A 307 2.53 -7.99 -10.26
C SER A 307 2.54 -6.46 -10.28
N PHE A 308 2.31 -5.85 -11.44
CA PHE A 308 2.09 -4.40 -11.51
C PHE A 308 0.84 -3.97 -10.73
N ALA A 309 -0.26 -4.71 -10.84
CA ALA A 309 -1.49 -4.43 -10.12
C ALA A 309 -1.32 -4.54 -8.59
N ILE A 310 -0.49 -5.47 -8.09
CA ILE A 310 -0.13 -5.57 -6.67
C ILE A 310 0.63 -4.33 -6.21
N MET A 311 1.61 -3.86 -6.99
CA MET A 311 2.34 -2.62 -6.67
C MET A 311 1.39 -1.42 -6.59
N VAL A 312 0.52 -1.26 -7.59
CA VAL A 312 -0.50 -0.22 -7.64
C VAL A 312 -1.45 -0.31 -6.43
N MET A 313 -1.90 -1.51 -6.08
CA MET A 313 -2.74 -1.76 -4.91
C MET A 313 -2.07 -1.31 -3.62
N MET A 314 -0.82 -1.73 -3.38
CA MET A 314 -0.13 -1.39 -2.13
C MET A 314 0.10 0.13 -2.02
N VAL A 315 0.47 0.79 -3.13
CA VAL A 315 0.57 2.25 -3.18
C VAL A 315 -0.78 2.92 -2.90
N GLN A 316 -1.87 2.44 -3.53
CA GLN A 316 -3.21 2.96 -3.31
C GLN A 316 -3.62 2.83 -1.83
N CYS A 317 -3.47 1.65 -1.24
CA CYS A 317 -3.86 1.41 0.15
C CYS A 317 -3.06 2.31 1.11
N MET A 318 -1.77 2.49 0.86
CA MET A 318 -0.90 3.34 1.66
C MET A 318 -1.36 4.81 1.58
N GLN A 319 -1.61 5.30 0.36
CA GLN A 319 -2.08 6.68 0.16
C GLN A 319 -3.47 6.88 0.73
N THR A 320 -4.39 5.94 0.62
CA THR A 320 -5.73 5.99 1.22
C THR A 320 -5.64 6.05 2.75
N SER A 321 -4.87 5.18 3.40
CA SER A 321 -4.68 5.25 4.86
C SER A 321 -4.09 6.57 5.33
N ARG A 322 -3.08 7.06 4.59
CA ARG A 322 -2.42 8.33 4.90
C ARG A 322 -3.33 9.52 4.67
N ASN A 323 -4.05 9.54 3.56
CA ASN A 323 -4.96 10.63 3.20
C ASN A 323 -6.21 10.63 4.07
N ASP A 324 -6.82 9.48 4.36
CA ASP A 324 -8.09 9.40 5.09
C ASP A 324 -7.93 9.28 6.60
N GLY A 325 -6.70 9.13 7.09
CA GLY A 325 -6.42 8.98 8.52
C GLY A 325 -6.95 7.66 9.10
N ILE A 326 -7.07 6.63 8.26
CA ILE A 326 -7.54 5.29 8.65
C ILE A 326 -6.34 4.35 8.79
N SER A 327 -6.41 3.46 9.77
CA SER A 327 -5.43 2.39 9.99
C SER A 327 -4.99 1.70 8.68
N PRO A 328 -3.67 1.62 8.40
CA PRO A 328 -3.11 0.87 7.27
C PRO A 328 -3.55 -0.59 7.21
N THR A 329 -3.64 -1.23 8.36
CA THR A 329 -4.07 -2.63 8.49
C THR A 329 -5.52 -2.81 8.05
N PHE A 330 -6.40 -1.83 8.33
CA PHE A 330 -7.79 -1.91 7.92
C PHE A 330 -7.95 -1.78 6.40
N VAL A 331 -7.37 -0.73 5.81
CA VAL A 331 -7.51 -0.43 4.39
C VAL A 331 -6.91 -1.55 3.54
N TYR A 332 -5.69 -1.97 3.88
CA TYR A 332 -5.02 -3.04 3.14
C TYR A 332 -5.60 -4.42 3.45
N GLY A 333 -6.05 -4.66 4.68
CA GLY A 333 -6.84 -5.85 5.06
C GLY A 333 -8.08 -6.03 4.18
N PHE A 334 -8.87 -4.96 4.01
CA PHE A 334 -10.05 -4.97 3.15
C PHE A 334 -9.70 -5.16 1.67
N PHE A 335 -8.82 -4.32 1.13
CA PHE A 335 -8.49 -4.32 -0.29
C PHE A 335 -7.74 -5.60 -0.68
N GLY A 336 -6.67 -5.94 0.05
CA GLY A 336 -5.89 -7.15 -0.15
C GLY A 336 -6.73 -8.40 0.07
N GLY A 337 -7.59 -8.44 1.09
CA GLY A 337 -8.51 -9.55 1.35
C GLY A 337 -9.38 -9.88 0.13
N ILE A 338 -9.97 -8.87 -0.53
CA ILE A 338 -10.75 -9.08 -1.77
C ILE A 338 -9.87 -9.62 -2.91
N VAL A 339 -8.71 -9.01 -3.14
CA VAL A 339 -7.81 -9.38 -4.25
C VAL A 339 -7.31 -10.81 -4.10
N TYR A 340 -6.85 -11.18 -2.91
CA TYR A 340 -6.31 -12.50 -2.63
C TYR A 340 -7.41 -13.56 -2.48
N ALA A 341 -8.61 -13.20 -2.01
CA ALA A 341 -9.77 -14.09 -2.09
C ALA A 341 -10.12 -14.43 -3.54
N LEU A 342 -10.17 -13.43 -4.43
CA LEU A 342 -10.44 -13.66 -5.85
C LEU A 342 -9.33 -14.46 -6.52
N GLN A 343 -8.07 -14.27 -6.13
CA GLN A 343 -6.96 -15.12 -6.57
C GLN A 343 -7.14 -16.57 -6.13
N ALA A 344 -7.47 -16.81 -4.86
CA ALA A 344 -7.75 -18.15 -4.35
C ALA A 344 -8.96 -18.80 -5.06
N CYS A 345 -10.02 -18.03 -5.33
CA CYS A 345 -11.16 -18.49 -6.13
C CYS A 345 -10.74 -18.86 -7.56
N GLY A 346 -9.87 -18.08 -8.20
CA GLY A 346 -9.35 -18.37 -9.53
C GLY A 346 -8.52 -19.66 -9.55
N PHE A 347 -7.68 -19.86 -8.53
CA PHE A 347 -6.89 -21.08 -8.37
C PHE A 347 -7.78 -22.32 -8.15
N LEU A 348 -8.73 -22.25 -7.22
CA LEU A 348 -9.70 -23.31 -6.96
C LEU A 348 -10.55 -23.64 -8.19
N PHE A 349 -10.96 -22.62 -8.94
CA PHE A 349 -11.71 -22.81 -10.17
C PHE A 349 -10.87 -23.52 -11.23
N GLY A 350 -9.62 -23.07 -11.43
CA GLY A 350 -8.64 -23.72 -12.31
C GLY A 350 -8.40 -25.19 -11.98
N TYR A 351 -8.38 -25.53 -10.69
CA TYR A 351 -8.28 -26.92 -10.21
C TYR A 351 -9.58 -27.72 -10.43
N SER A 352 -10.73 -27.16 -10.08
CA SER A 352 -12.01 -27.89 -10.02
C SER A 352 -12.54 -28.39 -11.37
N THR A 353 -12.06 -27.84 -12.50
CA THR A 353 -12.43 -28.28 -13.85
C THR A 353 -11.81 -29.62 -14.26
N GLU A 354 -10.85 -30.16 -13.53
CA GLU A 354 -10.46 -31.57 -13.64
C GLU A 354 -11.45 -32.49 -12.92
N ALA A 355 -11.97 -32.06 -11.76
CA ALA A 355 -12.83 -32.88 -10.91
C ALA A 355 -14.31 -32.86 -11.30
N LEU A 356 -14.80 -31.74 -11.86
CA LEU A 356 -16.15 -31.64 -12.41
C LEU A 356 -16.21 -32.38 -13.75
N VAL A 357 -16.93 -33.49 -13.74
CA VAL A 357 -17.30 -34.40 -14.84
C VAL A 357 -18.00 -33.64 -16.00
N LEU A 358 -17.28 -32.74 -16.67
CA LEU A 358 -17.60 -32.17 -17.98
C LEU A 358 -16.69 -32.86 -18.99
N HIS A 359 -16.85 -34.18 -19.14
CA HIS A 359 -16.03 -35.03 -20.01
C HIS A 359 -16.06 -34.65 -21.52
N ALA A 360 -16.75 -33.58 -21.90
CA ALA A 360 -16.89 -33.11 -23.28
C ALA A 360 -16.55 -31.61 -23.49
N SER A 361 -16.21 -30.86 -22.43
CA SER A 361 -15.88 -29.41 -22.55
C SER A 361 -14.37 -29.22 -22.60
N PRO A 362 -13.79 -28.50 -23.59
CA PRO A 362 -12.39 -28.12 -23.51
C PRO A 362 -12.21 -27.19 -22.30
N GLN A 363 -11.50 -27.65 -21.26
CA GLN A 363 -11.31 -26.95 -19.98
C GLN A 363 -10.85 -25.49 -20.18
N LEU A 364 -9.96 -25.27 -21.14
CA LEU A 364 -9.48 -23.94 -21.54
C LEU A 364 -10.63 -23.00 -22.00
N ALA A 365 -11.66 -23.51 -22.68
CA ALA A 365 -12.82 -22.72 -23.07
C ALA A 365 -13.68 -22.31 -21.87
N THR A 366 -13.81 -23.19 -20.88
CA THR A 366 -14.50 -22.86 -19.63
C THR A 366 -13.75 -21.78 -18.87
N PHE A 367 -12.41 -21.86 -18.79
CA PHE A 367 -11.56 -20.81 -18.22
C PHE A 367 -11.71 -19.48 -18.93
N ALA A 368 -11.68 -19.52 -20.26
CA ALA A 368 -11.84 -18.36 -21.12
C ALA A 368 -13.18 -17.66 -20.88
N LEU A 369 -14.30 -18.41 -20.89
CA LEU A 369 -15.64 -17.87 -20.74
C LEU A 369 -15.86 -17.22 -19.37
N ILE A 370 -15.49 -17.91 -18.29
CA ILE A 370 -15.70 -17.40 -16.93
C ILE A 370 -14.81 -16.19 -16.65
N SER A 371 -13.54 -16.24 -17.07
CA SER A 371 -12.62 -15.09 -16.93
C SER A 371 -13.11 -13.89 -17.75
N THR A 372 -13.54 -14.13 -18.99
CA THR A 372 -14.10 -13.07 -19.84
C THR A 372 -15.34 -12.45 -19.22
N TRP A 373 -16.28 -13.28 -18.74
CA TRP A 373 -17.48 -12.81 -18.06
C TRP A 373 -17.14 -11.98 -16.82
N LEU A 374 -16.21 -12.44 -15.98
CA LEU A 374 -15.78 -11.73 -14.78
C LEU A 374 -15.13 -10.38 -15.10
N PHE A 375 -14.28 -10.31 -16.14
CA PHE A 375 -13.67 -9.05 -16.58
C PHE A 375 -14.71 -8.06 -17.11
N LEU A 376 -15.65 -8.53 -17.94
CA LEU A 376 -16.73 -7.69 -18.46
C LEU A 376 -17.67 -7.19 -17.36
N MET A 377 -18.04 -8.05 -16.40
CA MET A 377 -18.86 -7.65 -15.26
C MET A 377 -18.14 -6.65 -14.36
N THR A 378 -16.86 -6.89 -14.08
CA THR A 378 -16.04 -5.94 -13.30
C THR A 378 -15.92 -4.60 -14.02
N ALA A 379 -15.73 -4.60 -15.34
CA ALA A 379 -15.67 -3.40 -16.16
C ALA A 379 -17.01 -2.63 -16.11
N HIS A 380 -18.13 -3.34 -16.19
CA HIS A 380 -19.47 -2.75 -16.06
C HIS A 380 -19.67 -2.12 -14.67
N VAL A 381 -19.34 -2.83 -13.59
CA VAL A 381 -19.41 -2.31 -12.21
C VAL A 381 -18.51 -1.08 -12.02
N ALA A 382 -17.32 -1.08 -12.63
CA ALA A 382 -16.39 0.05 -12.59
C ALA A 382 -16.93 1.32 -13.29
N THR A 383 -17.87 1.21 -14.24
CA THR A 383 -18.49 2.37 -14.92
C THR A 383 -19.58 3.06 -14.11
N ARG A 384 -20.25 2.34 -13.19
CA ARG A 384 -21.37 2.90 -12.43
C ARG A 384 -20.86 4.04 -11.53
N ARG A 385 -21.25 5.28 -11.82
CA ARG A 385 -21.01 6.42 -10.93
C ARG A 385 -21.80 6.19 -9.64
N LEU A 386 -21.13 6.33 -8.50
CA LEU A 386 -21.85 6.58 -7.25
C LEU A 386 -22.21 8.07 -7.26
N ASP A 387 -23.45 8.39 -6.95
CA ASP A 387 -24.01 9.74 -7.09
C ASP A 387 -23.18 10.81 -6.37
N GLY A 388 -23.12 12.01 -6.97
CA GLY A 388 -22.79 13.28 -6.31
C GLY A 388 -21.31 13.63 -6.05
N SER A 389 -20.42 12.68 -5.73
CA SER A 389 -19.06 13.03 -5.32
C SER A 389 -18.08 13.13 -6.51
N ARG A 390 -17.43 14.28 -6.67
CA ARG A 390 -16.34 14.48 -7.66
C ARG A 390 -15.17 13.56 -7.32
N SER A 391 -15.04 12.43 -8.04
CA SER A 391 -13.90 11.47 -7.97
C SER A 391 -12.56 12.19 -7.77
N VAL A 392 -12.00 12.07 -6.57
CA VAL A 392 -10.58 12.34 -6.29
C VAL A 392 -9.80 11.18 -6.93
N PRO A 393 -8.65 11.42 -7.58
CA PRO A 393 -7.84 10.32 -8.10
C PRO A 393 -7.41 9.38 -6.96
N ASP A 394 -7.57 8.08 -7.21
CA ASP A 394 -7.25 7.00 -6.28
C ASP A 394 -5.75 6.97 -5.93
N ILE A 395 -4.89 7.37 -6.88
CA ILE A 395 -3.43 7.38 -6.72
C ILE A 395 -2.85 8.68 -7.25
N GLU A 396 -1.93 9.28 -6.49
CA GLU A 396 -1.29 10.54 -6.81
C GLU A 396 0.23 10.47 -6.62
N PHE A 397 0.98 10.78 -7.69
CA PHE A 397 2.42 10.91 -7.70
C PHE A 397 2.78 12.39 -7.91
N LEU A 398 3.21 13.04 -6.84
CA LEU A 398 3.58 14.45 -6.83
C LEU A 398 5.06 14.61 -7.16
N ALA A 399 5.41 15.45 -8.15
CA ALA A 399 6.78 15.66 -8.57
C ALA A 399 7.68 16.03 -7.38
N LEU A 400 8.83 15.36 -7.31
CA LEU A 400 9.82 15.50 -6.23
C LEU A 400 10.62 16.81 -6.32
N ALA A 401 10.42 17.60 -7.37
CA ALA A 401 11.05 18.90 -7.59
C ALA A 401 10.02 19.90 -8.09
N THR A 402 9.66 20.87 -7.25
CA THR A 402 9.23 22.19 -7.73
C THR A 402 10.49 22.96 -8.10
N PRO A 403 10.65 23.51 -9.33
CA PRO A 403 11.56 24.61 -9.52
C PRO A 403 11.07 25.73 -8.59
N ALA A 404 11.93 26.22 -7.70
CA ALA A 404 11.62 27.44 -6.97
C ALA A 404 11.26 28.53 -8.00
N PRO A 405 10.16 29.28 -7.84
CA PRO A 405 9.94 30.43 -8.69
C PRO A 405 11.13 31.38 -8.44
N VAL A 406 11.91 31.61 -9.49
CA VAL A 406 12.91 32.67 -9.49
C VAL A 406 12.11 33.96 -9.34
N LEU A 407 12.17 34.55 -8.15
CA LEU A 407 11.75 35.93 -7.97
C LEU A 407 12.76 36.77 -8.73
N ASP A 408 12.41 37.21 -9.94
CA ASP A 408 13.15 38.22 -10.67
C ASP A 408 13.11 39.53 -9.87
N ALA A 409 14.22 39.82 -9.19
CA ALA A 409 14.57 41.17 -8.78
C ALA A 409 15.76 41.62 -9.64
N PRO A 410 15.70 42.78 -10.31
CA PRO A 410 16.81 43.27 -11.10
C PRO A 410 17.84 43.95 -10.18
N GLY A 411 19.11 43.55 -10.24
CA GLY A 411 20.18 44.31 -9.59
C GLY A 411 21.48 43.56 -9.31
N GLU A 412 22.45 43.80 -10.19
CA GLU A 412 23.90 43.88 -9.94
C GLU A 412 24.72 42.61 -9.68
N ALA A 413 25.62 42.39 -10.64
CA ALA A 413 26.77 41.50 -10.58
C ALA A 413 27.89 42.09 -9.71
N ALA A 414 28.56 41.25 -8.89
CA ALA A 414 30.03 41.09 -8.90
C ALA A 414 30.55 40.18 -7.76
N ALA A 415 31.45 39.27 -8.14
CA ALA A 415 32.65 38.82 -7.44
C ALA A 415 32.61 37.89 -6.18
N THR A 416 33.02 36.63 -6.44
CA THR A 416 34.05 35.83 -5.72
C THR A 416 33.78 35.06 -4.39
N LYS A 417 34.31 33.82 -4.37
CA LYS A 417 34.35 32.70 -3.39
C LYS A 417 34.92 33.06 -1.98
N PRO A 418 34.95 32.14 -0.95
CA PRO A 418 34.37 30.79 -0.83
C PRO A 418 33.47 30.58 0.42
N ALA A 419 32.34 29.92 0.22
CA ALA A 419 31.31 29.63 1.24
C ALA A 419 31.62 28.47 2.22
N ALA A 420 32.82 27.86 2.16
CA ALA A 420 33.12 26.66 2.92
C ALA A 420 33.42 26.92 4.42
N LYS A 421 34.09 28.02 4.77
CA LYS A 421 34.49 28.31 6.17
C LYS A 421 33.36 28.84 7.07
N ARG A 422 32.27 29.38 6.51
CA ARG A 422 31.11 29.85 7.30
C ARG A 422 30.16 28.73 7.72
N MET A 423 30.17 27.60 7.01
CA MET A 423 29.25 26.50 7.28
C MET A 423 29.72 25.63 8.48
N GLU A 424 31.03 25.49 8.67
CA GLU A 424 31.60 24.81 9.86
C GLU A 424 31.37 25.59 11.17
N ALA A 425 31.52 26.92 11.13
CA ALA A 425 31.28 27.77 12.30
C ALA A 425 29.79 27.80 12.71
N ALA A 426 28.86 27.67 11.74
CA ALA A 426 27.43 27.59 11.99
C ALA A 426 26.99 26.21 12.51
N ALA A 427 27.64 25.13 12.07
CA ALA A 427 27.39 23.77 12.56
C ALA A 427 27.84 23.59 14.01
N SER A 428 29.00 24.13 14.40
CA SER A 428 29.50 24.10 15.78
C SER A 428 28.60 24.85 16.75
N LYS A 429 28.09 26.04 16.38
CA LYS A 429 27.11 26.78 17.20
C LYS A 429 25.77 26.06 17.35
N ARG A 430 25.33 25.33 16.32
CA ARG A 430 24.07 24.56 16.36
C ARG A 430 24.19 23.30 17.22
N ALA A 431 25.37 22.65 17.23
CA ALA A 431 25.65 21.52 18.12
C ALA A 431 25.71 21.94 19.59
N ALA A 432 26.31 23.10 19.90
CA ALA A 432 26.32 23.66 21.26
C ALA A 432 24.93 24.08 21.74
N ALA A 433 24.09 24.63 20.85
CA ALA A 433 22.70 24.97 21.16
C ALA A 433 21.81 23.72 21.38
N LEU A 434 22.06 22.63 20.64
CA LEU A 434 21.36 21.34 20.81
C LEU A 434 21.76 20.62 22.10
N GLN A 435 23.00 20.76 22.56
CA GLN A 435 23.43 20.23 23.87
C GLN A 435 22.82 21.02 25.04
N ALA A 436 22.64 22.33 24.92
CA ALA A 436 21.96 23.15 25.93
C ALA A 436 20.45 22.86 26.01
N LEU A 437 19.82 22.45 24.90
CA LEU A 437 18.40 22.06 24.83
C LEU A 437 18.13 20.62 25.34
N GLY A 438 19.16 19.77 25.43
CA GLY A 438 19.04 18.37 25.88
C GLY A 438 18.99 18.18 27.39
N ALA A 439 19.34 19.20 28.18
CA ALA A 439 19.44 19.09 29.65
C ALA A 439 18.18 19.54 30.42
N ALA A 440 17.11 19.98 29.73
CA ALA A 440 15.93 20.57 30.36
C ALA A 440 14.62 19.79 30.13
N LYS A 441 14.68 18.50 29.80
CA LYS A 441 13.46 17.69 29.58
C LYS A 441 13.51 16.38 30.36
N ALA A 442 13.46 16.51 31.68
CA ALA A 442 12.97 15.49 32.59
C ALA A 442 11.94 16.15 33.51
N GLU A 443 10.83 15.46 33.73
CA GLU A 443 9.70 15.77 34.64
C GLU A 443 8.57 16.68 34.12
N GLY A 444 7.34 16.17 34.29
CA GLY A 444 6.18 17.00 34.61
C GLY A 444 5.08 17.11 33.54
N ASP A 445 4.07 16.25 33.66
CA ASP A 445 2.70 16.47 33.18
C ASP A 445 2.15 17.79 33.76
N SER A 446 2.04 18.84 32.93
CA SER A 446 1.22 20.05 33.15
C SER A 446 1.28 20.95 31.92
N ASP A 447 0.39 20.73 30.95
CA ASP A 447 0.30 21.52 29.71
C ASP A 447 -0.57 22.79 29.90
N ASP A 448 -0.34 23.53 30.99
CA ASP A 448 -0.89 24.86 31.23
C ASP A 448 0.24 25.79 31.67
N ALA A 449 0.90 26.40 30.68
CA ALA A 449 1.51 27.75 30.67
C ALA A 449 2.88 27.76 29.97
N GLN A 450 2.89 28.09 28.67
CA GLN A 450 3.75 29.16 28.14
C GLN A 450 3.47 29.47 26.65
N GLY A 451 2.80 30.61 26.42
CA GLY A 451 3.39 31.66 25.58
C GLY A 451 3.41 31.48 24.06
N GLY A 452 2.23 31.43 23.44
CA GLY A 452 2.05 31.81 22.04
C GLY A 452 0.56 31.92 21.75
N ILE A 453 0.07 33.11 21.38
CA ILE A 453 -1.33 33.31 21.00
C ILE A 453 -1.64 32.39 19.81
N ARG A 454 -2.20 31.21 20.09
CA ARG A 454 -2.89 30.40 19.07
C ARG A 454 -4.20 31.10 18.82
N ASP A 455 -4.33 31.74 17.65
CA ASP A 455 -5.55 32.46 17.32
C ASP A 455 -6.77 31.51 17.34
N ARG A 456 -7.97 32.10 17.43
CA ARG A 456 -9.24 31.37 17.51
C ARG A 456 -9.41 30.39 16.34
N VAL A 457 -9.00 30.81 15.15
CA VAL A 457 -9.01 30.00 13.92
C VAL A 457 -8.16 28.74 14.10
N SER A 458 -6.98 28.83 14.70
CA SER A 458 -6.07 27.71 14.94
C SER A 458 -6.67 26.71 15.94
N LYS A 459 -7.39 27.20 16.98
CA LYS A 459 -8.10 26.33 17.93
C LYS A 459 -9.23 25.57 17.25
N GLN A 460 -10.06 26.25 16.46
CA GLN A 460 -11.16 25.63 15.70
C GLN A 460 -10.64 24.65 14.64
N CYS A 461 -9.54 25.00 13.97
CA CYS A 461 -8.87 24.11 13.04
C CYS A 461 -8.43 22.83 13.74
N ARG A 462 -7.90 22.89 14.99
CA ARG A 462 -7.55 21.69 15.76
C ARG A 462 -8.78 20.84 16.11
N VAL A 463 -9.90 21.45 16.47
CA VAL A 463 -11.15 20.73 16.77
C VAL A 463 -11.65 19.99 15.54
N LEU A 464 -11.71 20.65 14.39
CA LEU A 464 -12.11 20.04 13.12
C LEU A 464 -11.11 18.98 12.64
N THR A 465 -9.82 19.23 12.82
CA THR A 465 -8.76 18.27 12.50
C THR A 465 -8.95 16.96 13.25
N LYS A 466 -9.25 17.04 14.56
CA LYS A 466 -9.55 15.85 15.36
C LYS A 466 -10.87 15.20 14.94
N ARG A 467 -11.93 16.00 14.73
CA ARG A 467 -13.28 15.50 14.42
C ARG A 467 -13.37 14.79 13.07
N TYR A 468 -12.62 15.25 12.08
CA TYR A 468 -12.65 14.72 10.71
C TYR A 468 -11.38 13.97 10.32
N LEU A 469 -10.50 13.67 11.29
CA LEU A 469 -9.20 13.01 11.08
C LEU A 469 -8.44 13.63 9.90
N LEU A 470 -8.34 14.96 9.90
CA LEU A 470 -7.59 15.66 8.87
C LEU A 470 -6.11 15.33 9.03
N THR A 471 -5.44 15.08 7.92
CA THR A 471 -3.99 14.92 7.89
C THR A 471 -3.31 16.23 8.26
N THR A 472 -2.04 16.20 8.65
CA THR A 472 -1.26 17.41 8.93
C THR A 472 -1.33 18.42 7.78
N ARG A 473 -1.24 17.94 6.52
CA ARG A 473 -1.33 18.79 5.33
C ARG A 473 -2.74 19.32 5.08
N GLU A 474 -3.78 18.54 5.31
CA GLU A 474 -5.16 19.02 5.21
C GLU A 474 -5.48 20.07 6.29
N ALA A 475 -4.94 19.91 7.49
CA ALA A 475 -5.06 20.89 8.57
C ALA A 475 -4.37 22.21 8.21
N GLU A 476 -3.14 22.16 7.68
CA GLU A 476 -2.42 23.34 7.19
C GLU A 476 -3.18 24.04 6.04
N VAL A 477 -3.70 23.27 5.08
CA VAL A 477 -4.47 23.80 3.95
C VAL A 477 -5.80 24.39 4.41
N MET A 478 -6.49 23.74 5.35
CA MET A 478 -7.72 24.24 5.96
C MET A 478 -7.49 25.59 6.65
N GLU A 479 -6.44 25.68 7.47
CA GLU A 479 -6.10 26.92 8.17
C GLU A 479 -5.82 28.05 7.18
N LEU A 480 -5.03 27.80 6.14
CA LEU A 480 -4.75 28.79 5.10
C LEU A 480 -6.00 29.20 4.31
N LEU A 481 -6.89 28.26 3.98
CA LEU A 481 -8.16 28.54 3.30
C LEU A 481 -9.09 29.44 4.13
N VAL A 482 -9.23 29.13 5.42
CA VAL A 482 -10.08 29.91 6.33
C VAL A 482 -9.52 31.32 6.50
N ARG A 483 -8.18 31.45 6.54
CA ARG A 483 -7.47 32.74 6.64
C ARG A 483 -7.51 33.64 5.40
N GLY A 484 -8.14 33.24 4.29
CA GLY A 484 -8.23 34.10 3.11
C GLY A 484 -7.59 33.54 1.84
N ASN A 485 -6.61 32.64 1.98
CA ASN A 485 -5.68 32.31 0.91
C ASN A 485 -6.33 31.56 -0.26
N THR A 486 -5.92 31.89 -1.48
CA THR A 486 -6.32 31.15 -2.69
C THR A 486 -5.48 29.89 -2.87
N ALA A 487 -5.88 29.00 -3.78
CA ALA A 487 -5.10 27.80 -4.08
C ALA A 487 -3.67 28.11 -4.59
N ALA A 488 -3.50 29.24 -5.30
CA ALA A 488 -2.19 29.72 -5.74
C ALA A 488 -1.34 30.21 -4.55
N ASP A 489 -1.93 30.94 -3.61
CA ASP A 489 -1.25 31.41 -2.40
C ASP A 489 -0.88 30.24 -1.46
N ILE A 490 -1.74 29.22 -1.38
CA ILE A 490 -1.46 28.00 -0.61
C ILE A 490 -0.30 27.24 -1.26
N ALA A 491 -0.27 27.17 -2.59
CA ALA A 491 0.80 26.51 -3.33
C ALA A 491 2.17 27.16 -3.07
N SER A 492 2.23 28.49 -3.08
CA SER A 492 3.47 29.22 -2.78
C SER A 492 3.88 29.07 -1.31
N LYS A 493 2.95 29.21 -0.36
CA LYS A 493 3.21 29.10 1.08
C LYS A 493 3.65 27.70 1.52
N LEU A 494 3.12 26.66 0.90
CA LEU A 494 3.46 25.27 1.19
C LEU A 494 4.55 24.70 0.26
N THR A 495 5.10 25.51 -0.66
CA THR A 495 6.12 25.10 -1.64
C THR A 495 5.72 23.88 -2.49
N ILE A 496 4.45 23.82 -2.90
CA ILE A 496 3.86 22.76 -3.73
C ILE A 496 3.33 23.31 -5.07
N SER A 497 2.98 22.45 -6.02
CA SER A 497 2.34 22.91 -7.26
C SER A 497 0.90 23.36 -7.03
N GLU A 498 0.37 24.26 -7.85
CA GLU A 498 -1.02 24.73 -7.75
C GLU A 498 -2.03 23.58 -7.91
N ASN A 499 -1.72 22.60 -8.77
CA ASN A 499 -2.54 21.40 -8.94
C ASN A 499 -2.56 20.54 -7.67
N THR A 500 -1.44 20.47 -6.94
CA THR A 500 -1.34 19.79 -5.64
C THR A 500 -2.19 20.51 -4.59
N ALA A 501 -2.10 21.84 -4.51
CA ALA A 501 -2.91 22.64 -3.60
C ALA A 501 -4.41 22.43 -3.87
N LYS A 502 -4.84 22.52 -5.14
CA LYS A 502 -6.24 22.24 -5.55
C LYS A 502 -6.69 20.84 -5.15
N THR A 503 -5.80 19.85 -5.24
CA THR A 503 -6.11 18.46 -4.85
C THR A 503 -6.30 18.33 -3.35
N HIS A 504 -5.42 18.93 -2.53
CA HIS A 504 -5.60 18.96 -1.08
C HIS A 504 -6.89 19.68 -0.66
N VAL A 505 -7.21 20.82 -1.28
CA VAL A 505 -8.49 21.54 -1.03
C VAL A 505 -9.69 20.66 -1.35
N LYS A 506 -9.64 19.93 -2.47
CA LYS A 506 -10.72 19.02 -2.87
C LYS A 506 -10.91 17.86 -1.88
N ARG A 507 -9.81 17.25 -1.41
CA ARG A 507 -9.86 16.19 -0.39
C ARG A 507 -10.43 16.71 0.92
N LEU A 508 -9.95 17.86 1.38
CA LEU A 508 -10.46 18.55 2.55
C LEU A 508 -11.98 18.76 2.46
N TYR A 509 -12.47 19.30 1.35
CA TYR A 509 -13.91 19.49 1.11
C TYR A 509 -14.69 18.17 1.14
N THR A 510 -14.14 17.12 0.55
CA THR A 510 -14.76 15.78 0.56
C THR A 510 -14.84 15.21 1.98
N LYS A 511 -13.81 15.39 2.80
CA LYS A 511 -13.78 14.91 4.19
C LYS A 511 -14.71 15.66 5.12
N LEU A 512 -14.78 16.97 4.94
CA LEU A 512 -15.65 17.85 5.73
C LEU A 512 -17.11 17.80 5.25
N ASP A 513 -17.39 17.08 4.15
CA ASP A 513 -18.69 17.03 3.48
C ASP A 513 -19.21 18.42 3.09
N VAL A 514 -18.31 19.28 2.60
CA VAL A 514 -18.62 20.63 2.12
C VAL A 514 -18.31 20.75 0.63
N HIS A 515 -19.09 21.54 -0.10
CA HIS A 515 -18.98 21.69 -1.55
C HIS A 515 -18.39 23.04 -1.97
N LYS A 516 -18.40 24.03 -1.08
CA LYS A 516 -17.89 25.39 -1.34
C LYS A 516 -17.18 25.97 -0.14
N ARG A 517 -16.27 26.92 -0.38
CA ARG A 517 -15.58 27.69 0.66
C ARG A 517 -16.53 28.34 1.67
N ARG A 518 -17.70 28.81 1.22
CA ARG A 518 -18.71 29.39 2.12
C ARG A 518 -19.25 28.36 3.12
N GLU A 519 -19.49 27.13 2.69
CA GLU A 519 -19.97 26.04 3.56
C GLU A 519 -18.87 25.63 4.56
N LEU A 520 -17.59 25.65 4.14
CA LEU A 520 -16.47 25.49 5.07
C LEU A 520 -16.50 26.58 6.16
N LEU A 521 -16.71 27.85 5.79
CA LEU A 521 -16.78 28.94 6.75
C LEU A 521 -18.00 28.81 7.68
N GLN A 522 -19.15 28.37 7.17
CA GLN A 522 -20.34 28.07 7.97
C GLN A 522 -20.07 26.97 9.00
N LEU A 523 -19.32 25.92 8.64
CA LEU A 523 -18.92 24.87 9.57
C LEU A 523 -18.08 25.43 10.75
N PHE A 524 -17.25 26.44 10.49
CA PHE A 524 -16.50 27.14 11.54
C PHE A 524 -17.42 28.03 12.41
N GLU A 525 -18.36 28.75 11.80
CA GLU A 525 -19.36 29.57 12.52
C GLU A 525 -20.29 28.73 13.40
N GLU A 526 -20.69 27.53 12.97
CA GLU A 526 -21.51 26.61 13.78
C GLU A 526 -20.75 26.09 15.01
N LEU A 527 -19.44 25.88 14.90
CA LEU A 527 -18.59 25.56 16.04
C LEU A 527 -18.45 26.75 17.00
N GLU A 528 -18.42 27.98 16.48
CA GLU A 528 -18.43 29.18 17.33
C GLU A 528 -19.68 29.30 18.19
N GLN A 529 -20.84 28.94 17.64
CA GLN A 529 -22.12 29.01 18.36
C GLN A 529 -22.26 27.93 19.44
N ARG A 530 -21.53 26.81 19.33
CA ARG A 530 -21.53 25.75 20.35
C ARG A 530 -20.58 25.99 21.53
N GLU A 531 -19.52 26.78 21.35
CA GLU A 531 -18.56 27.11 22.41
C GLU A 531 -18.94 28.38 23.22
N ASP A 532 -19.90 29.17 22.75
CA ASP A 532 -20.30 30.46 23.35
C ASP A 532 -21.73 30.39 23.92
N PRO A 533 -21.95 29.96 25.18
CA PRO A 533 -23.25 30.08 25.83
C PRO A 533 -23.41 31.54 26.27
N ARG A 534 -23.75 32.44 25.35
CA ARG A 534 -24.15 33.79 25.77
C ARG A 534 -25.46 33.69 26.55
N PRO A 535 -25.54 34.22 27.78
CA PRO A 535 -26.81 34.29 28.48
C PRO A 535 -27.74 35.20 27.69
N ALA A 536 -28.97 34.73 27.43
CA ALA A 536 -30.02 35.55 26.85
C ALA A 536 -30.19 36.82 27.68
N SER A 537 -29.96 37.99 27.07
CA SER A 537 -30.21 39.28 27.70
C SER A 537 -31.73 39.46 27.88
N PRO A 538 -32.24 39.73 29.10
CA PRO A 538 -33.66 39.98 29.29
C PRO A 538 -34.03 41.37 28.78
N ALA A 539 -35.09 41.40 27.96
CA ALA A 539 -35.66 42.57 27.34
C ALA A 539 -35.92 43.73 28.32
N GLY A 540 -35.60 44.95 27.86
CA GLY A 540 -35.80 46.18 28.60
C GLY A 540 -37.26 46.43 28.98
N ARG A 541 -37.47 46.81 30.25
CA ARG A 541 -38.70 47.43 30.75
C ARG A 541 -38.94 48.77 30.02
N LYS A 542 -40.15 48.98 29.50
CA LYS A 542 -40.67 50.33 29.23
C LYS A 542 -41.13 50.97 30.55
N PRO A 543 -40.92 52.27 30.77
CA PRO A 543 -41.54 52.98 31.88
C PRO A 543 -42.97 53.40 31.52
N LEU A 544 -43.85 53.18 32.51
CA LEU A 544 -45.21 53.70 32.79
C LEU A 544 -46.09 54.18 31.63
#